data_AF-Q7NYG6-F1
#
_entry.id   AF-Q7NYG6-F1
#
_cell.length_a   1.000
_cell.length_b   1.000
_cell.length_c   1.000
_cell.angle_alpha   90.00
_cell.angle_beta   90.00
_cell.angle_gamma   90.00
#
_symmetry.space_group_name_H-M   'P 1'
#
loop_
_entity.id
_entity.type
_entity.pdbx_description
1 polymer ?
#
loop_
_entity_poly.entity_id
_entity_poly.type
_entity_poly.pdbx_seq_one_letter_code
_entity_poly.pdbx_strand_id
1 'polypeptide(L)'
;MPINRAGLKLSLPSLNVGPVSERPQMSATNEDLKTNFHSLHNQMRQMPMSHFREALDAPDYSGMRQSGFFAMSQGFQLESHGGDVFMHAHRENPQCKGDFAGDKFHISVQREQVPQAFQALSGLLFSVDSPIDKWKVTDMERVDQQSRVAVGAQFTLYVKPDQENSQYSASSLHNTRQFIECLESRLSESGLMPGQYPESDVHPENWKYVSYRNELRSGRDGGEMQSQALREEPFYRLMAE
;
A
#
# COMPACT_ATOMS: atom_id res chain seq x y z
N MET A 1 57.32 -25.30 18.76
CA MET A 1 57.14 -23.88 18.41
C MET A 1 55.65 -23.61 18.20
N PRO A 2 54.89 -23.14 19.21
CA PRO A 2 53.50 -22.74 19.01
C PRO A 2 53.40 -21.23 18.77
N ILE A 3 52.58 -20.85 17.78
CA ILE A 3 52.29 -19.46 17.41
C ILE A 3 51.19 -18.93 18.36
N ASN A 4 51.51 -17.89 19.13
CA ASN A 4 50.58 -17.16 19.98
C ASN A 4 49.59 -16.35 19.13
N ARG A 5 48.29 -16.66 19.20
CA ARG A 5 47.22 -15.77 18.74
C ARG A 5 46.76 -14.89 19.90
N ALA A 6 47.08 -13.60 19.85
CA ALA A 6 46.57 -12.61 20.78
C ALA A 6 45.07 -12.38 20.54
N GLY A 7 44.26 -12.64 21.56
CA GLY A 7 42.83 -12.32 21.57
C GLY A 7 42.61 -10.83 21.81
N LEU A 8 42.17 -10.11 20.78
CA LEU A 8 41.65 -8.74 20.91
C LEU A 8 40.24 -8.81 21.50
N LYS A 9 40.11 -8.55 22.81
CA LYS A 9 38.82 -8.23 23.45
C LYS A 9 38.51 -6.76 23.20
N LEU A 10 37.61 -6.49 22.25
CA LEU A 10 36.97 -5.18 22.10
C LEU A 10 35.86 -5.06 23.16
N SER A 11 36.13 -4.28 24.21
CA SER A 11 35.12 -3.86 25.18
C SER A 11 34.38 -2.64 24.61
N LEU A 12 33.20 -2.87 24.03
CA LEU A 12 32.27 -1.81 23.65
C LEU A 12 31.41 -1.43 24.87
N PRO A 13 31.28 -0.14 25.23
CA PRO A 13 30.37 0.29 26.28
C PRO A 13 28.92 0.09 25.83
N SER A 14 28.08 -0.38 26.75
CA SER A 14 26.65 -0.58 26.57
C SER A 14 25.95 0.76 26.28
N LEU A 15 25.40 0.88 25.07
CA LEU A 15 24.47 1.94 24.71
C LEU A 15 23.19 1.78 25.52
N ASN A 16 23.01 2.64 26.50
CA ASN A 16 21.83 2.72 27.34
C ASN A 16 20.71 3.37 26.52
N VAL A 17 19.93 2.56 25.79
CA VAL A 17 18.74 3.03 25.08
C VAL A 17 17.61 3.16 26.11
N GLY A 18 17.40 4.38 26.59
CA GLY A 18 16.19 4.72 27.34
C GLY A 18 14.94 4.50 26.48
N PRO A 19 13.75 4.34 27.09
CA PRO A 19 12.53 4.10 26.33
C PRO A 19 12.24 5.32 25.46
N VAL A 20 12.21 5.11 24.14
CA VAL A 20 11.78 6.12 23.19
C VAL A 20 10.28 6.32 23.41
N SER A 21 9.92 7.45 24.01
CA SER A 21 8.54 7.93 24.02
C SER A 21 8.23 8.43 22.61
N GLU A 22 7.88 7.52 21.70
CA GLU A 22 7.49 7.86 20.33
C GLU A 22 6.08 8.45 20.35
N ARG A 23 5.98 9.78 20.50
CA ARG A 23 4.78 10.47 20.00
C ARG A 23 4.70 10.20 18.50
N PRO A 24 3.52 9.83 17.95
CA PRO A 24 3.35 9.62 16.52
C PRO A 24 3.87 10.86 15.76
N GLN A 25 4.78 10.66 14.81
CA GLN A 25 5.35 11.75 14.03
C GLN A 25 4.25 12.34 13.15
N MET A 26 3.69 13.47 13.55
CA MET A 26 2.66 14.17 12.78
C MET A 26 3.29 14.77 11.54
N SER A 27 2.91 14.28 10.36
CA SER A 27 3.32 14.87 9.09
C SER A 27 2.54 16.15 8.80
N ALA A 28 3.16 17.10 8.09
CA ALA A 28 2.48 18.33 7.65
C ALA A 28 1.24 18.01 6.79
N THR A 29 1.30 16.93 6.00
CA THR A 29 0.16 16.40 5.23
C THR A 29 -1.04 16.07 6.11
N ASN A 30 -0.81 15.40 7.24
CA ASN A 30 -1.89 14.97 8.13
C ASN A 30 -2.56 16.17 8.83
N GLU A 31 -1.78 17.20 9.19
CA GLU A 31 -2.33 18.42 9.78
C GLU A 31 -3.15 19.24 8.80
N ASP A 32 -2.73 19.28 7.54
CA ASP A 32 -3.52 19.90 6.47
C ASP A 32 -4.87 19.19 6.29
N LEU A 33 -4.87 17.85 6.23
CA LEU A 33 -6.11 17.06 6.16
C LEU A 33 -7.04 17.32 7.34
N LYS A 34 -6.52 17.43 8.57
CA LYS A 34 -7.34 17.76 9.75
C LYS A 34 -7.96 19.14 9.63
N THR A 35 -7.15 20.13 9.24
CA THR A 35 -7.58 21.53 9.11
C THR A 35 -8.68 21.67 8.06
N ASN A 36 -8.53 20.97 6.93
CA ASN A 36 -9.42 21.09 5.77
C ASN A 36 -10.47 19.98 5.65
N PHE A 37 -10.58 19.08 6.63
CA PHE A 37 -11.38 17.84 6.55
C PHE A 37 -12.79 18.05 6.00
N HIS A 38 -13.57 18.95 6.61
CA HIS A 38 -14.95 19.21 6.21
C HIS A 38 -15.06 19.80 4.79
N SER A 39 -14.09 20.63 4.39
CA SER A 39 -14.06 21.22 3.05
C SER A 39 -13.76 20.14 2.00
N LEU A 40 -12.73 19.33 2.24
CA LEU A 40 -12.34 18.22 1.36
C LEU A 40 -13.46 17.21 1.19
N HIS A 41 -14.06 16.75 2.29
CA HIS A 41 -15.17 15.78 2.26
C HIS A 41 -16.35 16.29 1.44
N ASN A 42 -16.78 17.54 1.67
CA ASN A 42 -17.89 18.13 0.92
C ASN A 42 -17.56 18.33 -0.56
N GLN A 43 -16.33 18.69 -0.91
CA GLN A 43 -15.88 18.82 -2.30
C GLN A 43 -15.89 17.47 -3.00
N MET A 44 -15.32 16.42 -2.38
CA MET A 44 -15.30 15.06 -2.94
C MET A 44 -16.71 14.57 -3.26
N ARG A 45 -17.67 14.77 -2.36
CA ARG A 45 -19.08 14.34 -2.56
C ARG A 45 -19.79 15.01 -3.74
N GLN A 46 -19.30 16.16 -4.20
CA GLN A 46 -19.87 16.90 -5.33
C GLN A 46 -19.20 16.56 -6.66
N MET A 47 -18.10 15.80 -6.65
CA MET A 47 -17.37 15.43 -7.86
C MET A 47 -18.09 14.33 -8.63
N PRO A 48 -18.05 14.35 -9.98
CA PRO A 48 -18.60 13.28 -10.81
C PRO A 48 -17.79 11.99 -10.62
N MET A 49 -18.36 10.86 -11.04
CA MET A 49 -17.64 9.58 -11.01
C MET A 49 -16.33 9.66 -11.81
N SER A 50 -15.26 9.11 -11.25
CA SER A 50 -13.98 9.01 -11.93
C SER A 50 -14.05 7.97 -13.05
N HIS A 51 -13.26 8.18 -14.11
CA HIS A 51 -13.17 7.26 -15.23
C HIS A 51 -11.74 6.75 -15.36
N PHE A 52 -11.55 5.44 -15.21
CA PHE A 52 -10.24 4.79 -15.32
C PHE A 52 -10.16 3.97 -16.60
N ARG A 53 -9.33 4.39 -17.57
CA ARG A 53 -9.10 3.60 -18.78
C ARG A 53 -8.23 2.40 -18.44
N GLU A 54 -8.82 1.21 -18.45
CA GLU A 54 -8.10 -0.02 -18.19
C GLU A 54 -7.03 -0.29 -19.24
N ALA A 55 -5.85 -0.73 -18.78
CA ALA A 55 -4.79 -1.22 -19.65
C ALA A 55 -5.19 -2.57 -20.28
N LEU A 56 -5.15 -2.65 -21.61
CA LEU A 56 -5.50 -3.87 -22.35
C LEU A 56 -4.33 -4.87 -22.45
N ASP A 57 -3.09 -4.37 -22.41
CA ASP A 57 -1.85 -5.15 -22.57
C ASP A 57 -1.00 -5.07 -21.30
N ALA A 58 -1.65 -5.36 -20.17
CA ALA A 58 -0.98 -5.53 -18.87
C ALA A 58 -0.41 -6.95 -18.78
N PRO A 59 0.75 -7.16 -18.11
CA PRO A 59 1.24 -8.50 -17.86
C PRO A 59 0.23 -9.29 -17.04
N ASP A 60 0.25 -10.62 -17.17
CA ASP A 60 -0.38 -11.51 -16.20
C ASP A 60 0.53 -11.69 -14.96
N TYR A 61 0.05 -12.43 -13.96
CA TYR A 61 0.79 -12.65 -12.72
C TYR A 61 2.13 -13.38 -12.94
N SER A 62 2.17 -14.37 -13.85
CA SER A 62 3.40 -15.11 -14.16
C SER A 62 4.39 -14.23 -14.94
N GLY A 63 3.90 -13.41 -15.86
CA GLY A 63 4.66 -12.41 -16.59
C GLY A 63 5.28 -11.38 -15.65
N MET A 64 4.53 -10.91 -14.64
CA MET A 64 5.07 -10.01 -13.62
C MET A 64 6.23 -10.66 -12.84
N ARG A 65 6.12 -11.94 -12.51
CA ARG A 65 7.20 -12.69 -11.82
C ARG A 65 8.47 -12.80 -12.68
N GLN A 66 8.31 -12.88 -13.99
CA GLN A 66 9.40 -12.96 -14.96
C GLN A 66 10.04 -11.60 -15.29
N SER A 67 9.58 -10.49 -14.70
CA SER A 67 10.14 -9.14 -14.92
C SER A 67 11.64 -9.04 -14.56
N GLY A 68 12.12 -9.91 -13.67
CA GLY A 68 13.53 -9.99 -13.29
C GLY A 68 14.06 -8.65 -12.78
N PHE A 69 15.19 -8.20 -13.35
CA PHE A 69 15.83 -6.94 -12.97
C PHE A 69 15.11 -5.69 -13.49
N PHE A 70 14.48 -5.76 -14.66
CA PHE A 70 13.81 -4.61 -15.27
C PHE A 70 12.89 -5.05 -16.41
N ALA A 71 11.62 -4.69 -16.33
CA ALA A 71 10.68 -4.69 -17.45
C ALA A 71 9.80 -3.43 -17.39
N MET A 72 9.10 -3.12 -18.49
CA MET A 72 8.21 -1.97 -18.58
C MET A 72 6.83 -2.40 -19.09
N SER A 73 5.77 -1.87 -18.49
CA SER A 73 4.42 -1.96 -19.03
C SER A 73 3.62 -0.70 -18.65
N GLN A 74 2.97 -0.07 -19.62
CA GLN A 74 2.12 1.12 -19.42
C GLN A 74 2.78 2.26 -18.61
N GLY A 75 4.10 2.44 -18.76
CA GLY A 75 4.86 3.45 -18.02
C GLY A 75 5.24 3.06 -16.57
N PHE A 76 4.95 1.83 -16.16
CA PHE A 76 5.44 1.25 -14.90
C PHE A 76 6.69 0.40 -15.13
N GLN A 77 7.72 0.69 -14.35
CA GLN A 77 8.90 -0.16 -14.16
C GLN A 77 8.50 -1.34 -13.27
N LEU A 78 8.83 -2.54 -13.74
CA LEU A 78 8.51 -3.81 -13.08
C LEU A 78 9.78 -4.48 -12.60
N GLU A 79 9.78 -4.90 -11.35
CA GLU A 79 10.93 -5.51 -10.69
C GLU A 79 10.48 -6.72 -9.88
N SER A 80 11.15 -7.85 -10.10
CA SER A 80 10.95 -9.10 -9.36
C SER A 80 12.32 -9.72 -9.15
N HIS A 81 12.99 -9.34 -8.06
CA HIS A 81 14.36 -9.75 -7.78
C HIS A 81 14.48 -10.53 -6.45
N GLY A 82 15.63 -11.17 -6.26
CA GLY A 82 15.87 -12.12 -5.17
C GLY A 82 15.76 -11.57 -3.74
N GLY A 83 15.72 -10.25 -3.54
CA GLY A 83 15.92 -9.57 -2.26
C GLY A 83 14.70 -9.53 -1.33
N ASP A 84 13.48 -9.67 -1.87
CA ASP A 84 12.27 -9.84 -1.08
C ASP A 84 11.28 -10.82 -1.75
N VAL A 85 10.08 -10.96 -1.16
CA VAL A 85 9.02 -11.87 -1.61
C VAL A 85 7.93 -11.13 -2.40
N PHE A 86 8.24 -9.99 -3.00
CA PHE A 86 7.29 -9.16 -3.73
C PHE A 86 7.75 -8.90 -5.16
N MET A 87 6.77 -8.73 -6.03
CA MET A 87 6.93 -8.15 -7.36
C MET A 87 6.44 -6.70 -7.28
N HIS A 88 7.28 -5.76 -7.70
CA HIS A 88 7.05 -4.33 -7.56
C HIS A 88 6.70 -3.71 -8.91
N ALA A 89 5.80 -2.73 -8.87
CA ALA A 89 5.51 -1.86 -9.98
C ALA A 89 5.58 -0.41 -9.51
N HIS A 90 6.31 0.43 -10.21
CA HIS A 90 6.33 1.86 -9.95
C HIS A 90 6.39 2.67 -11.24
N ARG A 91 5.64 3.77 -11.30
CA ARG A 91 5.56 4.61 -12.49
C ARG A 91 6.89 5.34 -12.72
N GLU A 92 7.44 5.23 -13.92
CA GLU A 92 8.70 5.91 -14.31
C GLU A 92 8.59 7.43 -14.18
N ASN A 93 7.42 7.97 -14.55
CA ASN A 93 7.07 9.37 -14.41
C ASN A 93 5.90 9.51 -13.42
N PRO A 94 6.16 9.65 -12.10
CA PRO A 94 5.10 9.70 -11.09
C PRO A 94 4.13 10.86 -11.32
N GLN A 95 2.84 10.61 -11.13
CA GLN A 95 1.81 11.65 -11.20
C GLN A 95 1.74 12.44 -9.88
N CYS A 96 1.90 11.78 -8.73
CA CYS A 96 1.87 12.40 -7.42
C CYS A 96 3.24 12.97 -7.00
N LYS A 97 3.31 14.30 -6.88
CA LYS A 97 4.57 15.04 -6.68
C LYS A 97 4.97 15.23 -5.23
N GLY A 98 4.05 15.05 -4.29
CA GLY A 98 4.34 15.16 -2.86
C GLY A 98 5.17 14.00 -2.31
N ASP A 99 5.65 14.13 -1.08
CA ASP A 99 6.37 13.08 -0.37
C ASP A 99 5.42 12.03 0.21
N PHE A 100 5.91 10.79 0.36
CA PHE A 100 5.10 9.71 0.93
C PHE A 100 4.76 9.97 2.40
N ALA A 101 3.46 10.11 2.70
CA ALA A 101 2.96 10.44 4.04
C ALA A 101 2.54 9.21 4.88
N GLY A 102 2.84 8.00 4.41
CA GLY A 102 2.58 6.74 5.10
C GLY A 102 1.28 6.02 4.70
N ASP A 103 0.37 6.69 3.99
CA ASP A 103 -0.94 6.15 3.65
C ASP A 103 -0.81 4.99 2.64
N LYS A 104 -1.36 3.83 2.99
CA LYS A 104 -1.36 2.69 2.09
C LYS A 104 -2.53 1.75 2.33
N PHE A 105 -2.88 1.06 1.26
CA PHE A 105 -3.88 0.01 1.29
C PHE A 105 -3.24 -1.36 1.12
N HIS A 106 -3.89 -2.38 1.67
CA HIS A 106 -3.67 -3.76 1.29
C HIS A 106 -4.94 -4.33 0.66
N ILE A 107 -4.78 -5.35 -0.19
CA ILE A 107 -5.90 -6.13 -0.74
C ILE A 107 -5.72 -7.57 -0.31
N SER A 108 -6.73 -8.12 0.35
CA SER A 108 -6.79 -9.50 0.85
C SER A 108 -7.74 -10.34 0.02
N VAL A 109 -7.21 -11.32 -0.69
CA VAL A 109 -7.99 -12.36 -1.40
C VAL A 109 -7.64 -13.74 -0.87
N GLN A 110 -8.47 -14.74 -1.17
CA GLN A 110 -8.13 -16.14 -0.92
C GLN A 110 -6.77 -16.46 -1.56
N ARG A 111 -5.87 -17.05 -0.78
CA ARG A 111 -4.45 -17.25 -1.15
C ARG A 111 -4.27 -17.91 -2.52
N GLU A 112 -5.05 -18.95 -2.80
CA GLU A 112 -4.98 -19.72 -4.04
C GLU A 112 -5.54 -18.96 -5.26
N GLN A 113 -6.16 -17.79 -5.04
CA GLN A 113 -6.77 -16.96 -6.08
C GLN A 113 -5.95 -15.71 -6.42
N VAL A 114 -4.73 -15.55 -5.89
CA VAL A 114 -3.88 -14.37 -6.15
C VAL A 114 -3.63 -14.14 -7.65
N PRO A 115 -3.29 -15.16 -8.47
CA PRO A 115 -3.12 -14.95 -9.92
C PRO A 115 -4.40 -14.47 -10.62
N GLN A 116 -5.57 -14.97 -10.21
CA GLN A 116 -6.87 -14.60 -10.75
C GLN A 116 -7.26 -13.17 -10.34
N ALA A 117 -7.01 -12.81 -9.07
CA ALA A 117 -7.20 -11.45 -8.58
C ALA A 117 -6.29 -10.47 -9.31
N PHE A 118 -5.03 -10.84 -9.53
CA PHE A 118 -4.09 -10.04 -10.29
C PHE A 118 -4.60 -9.79 -11.71
N GLN A 119 -5.05 -10.84 -12.40
CA GLN A 119 -5.62 -10.71 -13.75
C GLN A 119 -6.87 -9.80 -13.78
N ALA A 120 -7.75 -9.92 -12.78
CA ALA A 120 -8.95 -9.10 -12.69
C ALA A 120 -8.62 -7.61 -12.47
N LEU A 121 -7.57 -7.32 -11.70
CA LEU A 121 -7.17 -5.97 -11.32
C LEU A 121 -6.14 -5.32 -12.25
N SER A 122 -5.44 -6.08 -13.10
CA SER A 122 -4.28 -5.59 -13.87
C SER A 122 -4.64 -4.39 -14.76
N GLY A 123 -5.81 -4.42 -15.40
CA GLY A 123 -6.30 -3.29 -16.20
C GLY A 123 -6.37 -1.98 -15.41
N LEU A 124 -6.81 -2.03 -14.15
CA LEU A 124 -6.88 -0.87 -13.25
C LEU A 124 -5.50 -0.50 -12.68
N LEU A 125 -4.74 -1.48 -12.22
CA LEU A 125 -3.42 -1.26 -11.60
C LEU A 125 -2.38 -0.66 -12.57
N PHE A 126 -2.47 -1.02 -13.85
CA PHE A 126 -1.64 -0.47 -14.94
C PHE A 126 -2.32 0.66 -15.71
N SER A 127 -3.49 1.13 -15.25
CA SER A 127 -4.17 2.25 -15.90
C SER A 127 -3.31 3.51 -15.89
N VAL A 128 -3.31 4.22 -17.02
CA VAL A 128 -2.72 5.56 -17.11
C VAL A 128 -3.46 6.58 -16.22
N ASP A 129 -4.71 6.28 -15.85
CA ASP A 129 -5.55 7.12 -14.98
C ASP A 129 -5.50 6.65 -13.51
N SER A 130 -4.74 5.60 -13.18
CA SER A 130 -4.58 5.13 -11.81
C SER A 130 -3.92 6.21 -10.94
N PRO A 131 -4.49 6.53 -9.75
CA PRO A 131 -3.89 7.46 -8.79
C PRO A 131 -2.72 6.82 -8.01
N ILE A 132 -2.43 5.53 -8.24
CA ILE A 132 -1.40 4.79 -7.51
C ILE A 132 -0.13 4.68 -8.38
N ASP A 133 0.86 5.51 -8.07
CA ASP A 133 2.16 5.47 -8.76
C ASP A 133 3.01 4.27 -8.38
N LYS A 134 2.81 3.68 -7.20
CA LYS A 134 3.62 2.57 -6.71
C LYS A 134 2.77 1.54 -5.99
N TRP A 135 2.96 0.28 -6.36
CA TRP A 135 2.32 -0.86 -5.72
C TRP A 135 3.20 -2.10 -5.83
N LYS A 136 2.84 -3.13 -5.07
CA LYS A 136 3.50 -4.43 -5.16
C LYS A 136 2.50 -5.54 -4.89
N VAL A 137 2.84 -6.73 -5.35
CA VAL A 137 2.08 -7.96 -5.10
C VAL A 137 3.03 -9.06 -4.61
N THR A 138 2.58 -9.88 -3.66
CA THR A 138 3.36 -11.01 -3.13
C THR A 138 3.64 -12.02 -4.23
N ASP A 139 4.89 -12.52 -4.30
CA ASP A 139 5.27 -13.70 -5.06
C ASP A 139 4.93 -14.97 -4.25
N MET A 140 3.84 -15.63 -4.64
CA MET A 140 3.27 -16.77 -3.92
C MET A 140 4.17 -18.02 -3.95
N GLU A 141 5.17 -18.08 -4.84
CA GLU A 141 6.14 -19.19 -4.88
C GLU A 141 7.28 -19.00 -3.86
N ARG A 142 7.46 -17.77 -3.36
CA ARG A 142 8.62 -17.40 -2.52
C ARG A 142 8.22 -17.06 -1.10
N VAL A 143 6.98 -16.65 -0.89
CA VAL A 143 6.47 -16.29 0.44
C VAL A 143 6.26 -17.52 1.32
N ASP A 144 6.47 -17.35 2.63
CA ASP A 144 5.95 -18.29 3.62
C ASP A 144 4.41 -18.33 3.51
N GLN A 145 3.86 -19.50 3.29
CA GLN A 145 2.43 -19.72 3.03
C GLN A 145 1.53 -19.37 4.22
N GLN A 146 2.10 -19.25 5.43
CA GLN A 146 1.40 -18.79 6.64
C GLN A 146 1.66 -17.31 6.96
N SER A 147 2.44 -16.62 6.13
CA SER A 147 2.73 -15.20 6.31
C SER A 147 1.47 -14.34 6.15
N ARG A 148 1.41 -13.24 6.91
CA ARG A 148 0.34 -12.22 6.81
C ARG A 148 0.12 -11.67 5.40
N VAL A 149 1.15 -11.71 4.55
CA VAL A 149 1.09 -11.25 3.14
C VAL A 149 0.86 -12.39 2.13
N ALA A 150 0.62 -13.61 2.62
CA ALA A 150 0.27 -14.78 1.82
C ALA A 150 -1.21 -15.14 2.01
N VAL A 151 -1.67 -15.26 3.26
CA VAL A 151 -3.07 -15.55 3.60
C VAL A 151 -4.02 -14.37 3.35
N GLY A 152 -3.45 -13.19 3.16
CA GLY A 152 -4.11 -11.92 2.88
C GLY A 152 -3.07 -10.85 2.56
N ALA A 153 -3.49 -9.60 2.45
CA ALA A 153 -2.64 -8.44 2.20
C ALA A 153 -1.61 -8.63 1.08
N GLN A 154 -1.98 -9.40 0.04
CA GLN A 154 -1.07 -9.82 -1.00
C GLN A 154 -0.69 -8.66 -1.91
N PHE A 155 -1.60 -7.69 -2.08
CA PHE A 155 -1.31 -6.44 -2.78
C PHE A 155 -1.06 -5.34 -1.75
N THR A 156 -0.12 -4.43 -2.04
CA THR A 156 0.08 -3.20 -1.27
C THR A 156 0.10 -2.02 -2.23
N LEU A 157 -0.77 -1.03 -1.99
CA LEU A 157 -0.88 0.19 -2.79
C LEU A 157 -0.38 1.38 -1.97
N TYR A 158 0.63 2.10 -2.47
CA TYR A 158 1.21 3.25 -1.77
C TYR A 158 0.59 4.54 -2.27
N VAL A 159 -0.04 5.30 -1.37
CA VAL A 159 -0.70 6.56 -1.71
C VAL A 159 0.25 7.72 -1.38
N LYS A 160 0.34 8.69 -2.30
CA LYS A 160 1.14 9.90 -2.13
C LYS A 160 0.27 11.14 -2.37
N PRO A 161 0.49 12.24 -1.64
CA PRO A 161 -0.07 13.53 -1.97
C PRO A 161 0.29 13.95 -3.39
N ASP A 162 -0.68 14.51 -4.12
CA ASP A 162 -0.50 14.89 -5.52
C ASP A 162 0.31 16.18 -5.69
N GLN A 163 0.21 17.10 -4.74
CA GLN A 163 0.83 18.43 -4.83
C GLN A 163 2.29 18.42 -4.36
N GLU A 164 3.12 19.28 -4.95
CA GLU A 164 4.56 19.42 -4.62
C GLU A 164 4.81 19.83 -3.15
N ASN A 165 3.85 20.51 -2.52
CA ASN A 165 3.91 20.88 -1.11
C ASN A 165 3.50 19.73 -0.16
N SER A 166 3.35 18.51 -0.69
CA SER A 166 2.92 17.32 0.06
C SER A 166 1.52 17.41 0.67
N GLN A 167 0.61 18.15 0.03
CA GLN A 167 -0.82 18.18 0.38
C GLN A 167 -1.65 17.37 -0.62
N TYR A 168 -2.77 16.83 -0.13
CA TYR A 168 -3.74 16.14 -0.97
C TYR A 168 -4.78 17.13 -1.49
N SER A 169 -4.99 17.17 -2.81
CA SER A 169 -6.16 17.84 -3.37
C SER A 169 -7.43 17.01 -3.17
N ALA A 170 -8.59 17.68 -3.12
CA ALA A 170 -9.88 17.01 -3.11
C ALA A 170 -10.06 16.09 -4.34
N SER A 171 -9.56 16.50 -5.51
CA SER A 171 -9.64 15.70 -6.74
C SER A 171 -8.82 14.42 -6.65
N SER A 172 -7.62 14.47 -6.08
CA SER A 172 -6.77 13.30 -5.86
C SER A 172 -7.37 12.34 -4.84
N LEU A 173 -7.92 12.87 -3.73
CA LEU A 173 -8.63 12.07 -2.73
C LEU A 173 -9.87 11.39 -3.33
N HIS A 174 -10.67 12.14 -4.08
CA HIS A 174 -11.85 11.60 -4.78
C HIS A 174 -11.48 10.48 -5.75
N ASN A 175 -10.47 10.72 -6.62
CA ASN A 175 -10.00 9.71 -7.55
C ASN A 175 -9.43 8.47 -6.84
N THR A 176 -8.72 8.66 -5.72
CA THR A 176 -8.21 7.54 -4.92
C THR A 176 -9.36 6.72 -4.35
N ARG A 177 -10.36 7.36 -3.75
CA ARG A 177 -11.55 6.67 -3.22
C ARG A 177 -12.29 5.90 -4.31
N GLN A 178 -12.59 6.55 -5.44
CA GLN A 178 -13.26 5.92 -6.58
C GLN A 178 -12.45 4.75 -7.14
N PHE A 179 -11.12 4.87 -7.17
CA PHE A 179 -10.26 3.77 -7.60
C PHE A 179 -10.36 2.56 -6.66
N ILE A 180 -10.34 2.78 -5.34
CA ILE A 180 -10.52 1.71 -4.33
C ILE A 180 -11.89 1.04 -4.49
N GLU A 181 -12.96 1.83 -4.70
CA GLU A 181 -14.32 1.31 -4.93
C GLU A 181 -14.40 0.50 -6.25
N CYS A 182 -13.67 0.90 -7.30
CA CYS A 182 -13.55 0.12 -8.53
C CYS A 182 -12.80 -1.21 -8.32
N LEU A 183 -11.73 -1.23 -7.53
CA LEU A 183 -11.01 -2.47 -7.20
C LEU A 183 -11.92 -3.46 -6.46
N GLU A 184 -12.65 -2.98 -5.44
CA GLU A 184 -13.66 -3.77 -4.70
C GLU A 184 -14.72 -4.36 -5.63
N SER A 185 -15.29 -3.52 -6.51
CA SER A 185 -16.32 -3.93 -7.47
C SER A 185 -15.78 -5.00 -8.43
N ARG A 186 -14.58 -4.77 -9.00
CA ARG A 186 -13.97 -5.69 -9.96
C ARG A 186 -13.66 -7.05 -9.34
N LEU A 187 -13.18 -7.10 -8.10
CA LEU A 187 -12.94 -8.36 -7.38
C LEU A 187 -14.25 -9.11 -7.12
N SER A 188 -15.29 -8.39 -6.66
CA SER A 188 -16.61 -8.98 -6.41
C SER A 188 -17.27 -9.51 -7.68
N GLU A 189 -17.25 -8.74 -8.78
CA GLU A 189 -17.81 -9.13 -10.08
C GLU A 189 -17.07 -10.32 -10.70
N SER A 190 -15.78 -10.44 -10.42
CA SER A 190 -14.94 -11.57 -10.85
C SER A 190 -15.11 -12.81 -9.96
N GLY A 191 -15.96 -12.76 -8.93
CA GLY A 191 -16.26 -13.89 -8.05
C GLY A 191 -15.09 -14.32 -7.16
N LEU A 192 -14.20 -13.39 -6.82
CA LEU A 192 -13.07 -13.66 -5.92
C LEU A 192 -13.58 -13.80 -4.48
N MET A 193 -12.89 -14.61 -3.69
CA MET A 193 -13.18 -14.77 -2.27
C MET A 193 -12.26 -13.84 -1.46
N PRO A 194 -12.79 -13.10 -0.46
CA PRO A 194 -11.97 -12.37 0.49
C PRO A 194 -10.92 -13.24 1.18
N GLY A 195 -9.73 -12.67 1.40
CA GLY A 195 -8.67 -13.28 2.19
C GLY A 195 -8.75 -12.91 3.67
N GLN A 196 -7.71 -13.25 4.44
CA GLN A 196 -7.60 -12.79 5.82
C GLN A 196 -7.14 -11.34 5.87
N TYR A 197 -7.84 -10.46 6.56
CA TYR A 197 -7.31 -9.10 6.78
C TYR A 197 -6.13 -9.15 7.73
N PRO A 198 -5.08 -8.33 7.50
CA PRO A 198 -4.00 -8.22 8.48
C PRO A 198 -4.52 -7.46 9.71
N GLU A 199 -4.25 -7.98 10.92
CA GLU A 199 -4.61 -7.35 12.21
C GLU A 199 -4.02 -5.93 12.39
N SER A 200 -3.08 -5.53 11.53
CA SER A 200 -2.50 -4.17 11.53
C SER A 200 -3.35 -3.12 10.84
N ASP A 201 -4.38 -3.52 10.09
CA ASP A 201 -5.18 -2.63 9.28
C ASP A 201 -6.59 -2.43 9.84
N VAL A 202 -7.29 -1.44 9.26
CA VAL A 202 -8.71 -1.21 9.47
C VAL A 202 -9.43 -1.16 8.12
N HIS A 203 -10.71 -1.51 8.11
CA HIS A 203 -11.58 -1.38 6.94
C HIS A 203 -13.03 -1.13 7.39
N PRO A 204 -13.85 -0.43 6.60
CA PRO A 204 -15.27 -0.32 6.85
C PRO A 204 -15.99 -1.60 6.41
N GLU A 205 -17.24 -1.78 6.83
CA GLU A 205 -18.01 -3.00 6.57
C GLU A 205 -18.25 -3.26 5.07
N ASN A 206 -18.28 -2.19 4.25
CA ASN A 206 -18.52 -2.26 2.82
C ASN A 206 -17.27 -2.61 1.99
N TRP A 207 -16.06 -2.58 2.57
CA TRP A 207 -14.85 -3.08 1.90
C TRP A 207 -14.67 -4.56 2.24
N LYS A 208 -14.75 -5.43 1.22
CA LYS A 208 -14.64 -6.89 1.35
C LYS A 208 -13.26 -7.43 1.03
N TYR A 209 -12.36 -6.62 0.48
CA TYR A 209 -11.00 -7.02 0.16
C TYR A 209 -9.96 -6.02 0.64
N VAL A 210 -10.28 -4.73 0.60
CA VAL A 210 -9.35 -3.63 0.88
C VAL A 210 -9.30 -3.33 2.37
N SER A 211 -8.09 -3.08 2.87
CA SER A 211 -7.83 -2.60 4.21
C SER A 211 -6.77 -1.51 4.20
N TYR A 212 -6.72 -0.69 5.23
CA TYR A 212 -5.87 0.50 5.30
C TYR A 212 -5.01 0.52 6.56
N ARG A 213 -3.80 1.07 6.43
CA ARG A 213 -3.04 1.60 7.57
C ARG A 213 -2.09 2.72 7.14
N ASN A 214 -1.69 3.56 8.09
CA ASN A 214 -0.62 4.55 7.88
C ASN A 214 0.73 4.05 8.45
N GLU A 215 1.76 3.90 7.63
CA GLU A 215 3.06 3.34 8.05
C GLU A 215 3.87 4.23 9.01
N LEU A 216 3.60 5.53 9.08
CA LEU A 216 4.27 6.44 10.01
C LEU A 216 3.65 6.45 11.41
N ARG A 217 2.41 5.94 11.54
CA ARG A 217 1.62 6.01 12.78
C ARG A 217 1.08 4.65 13.22
N SER A 218 1.46 3.57 12.54
CA SER A 218 1.05 2.21 12.85
C SER A 218 2.12 1.16 12.51
N GLY A 219 2.24 0.17 13.39
CA GLY A 219 3.11 -0.99 13.22
C GLY A 219 2.46 -2.09 12.36
N ARG A 220 3.23 -3.13 12.07
CA ARG A 220 2.78 -4.32 11.32
C ARG A 220 2.12 -5.38 12.21
N ASP A 221 2.31 -5.28 13.52
CA ASP A 221 1.88 -6.30 14.49
C ASP A 221 0.43 -6.12 14.96
N GLY A 222 -0.16 -4.95 14.70
CA GLY A 222 -1.57 -4.66 14.97
C GLY A 222 -1.92 -4.42 16.43
N GLY A 223 -3.22 -4.48 16.73
CA GLY A 223 -3.79 -4.33 18.07
C GLY A 223 -4.96 -3.35 18.15
N GLU A 224 -5.83 -3.54 19.14
CA GLU A 224 -7.08 -2.76 19.29
C GLU A 224 -6.83 -1.25 19.41
N MET A 225 -5.82 -0.85 20.19
CA MET A 225 -5.46 0.58 20.33
C MET A 225 -4.99 1.19 19.00
N GLN A 226 -4.25 0.42 18.19
CA GLN A 226 -3.85 0.84 16.85
C GLN A 226 -5.06 0.92 15.92
N SER A 227 -5.99 -0.03 16.02
CA SER A 227 -7.23 -0.05 15.24
C SER A 227 -8.07 1.21 15.48
N GLN A 228 -8.25 1.61 16.74
CA GLN A 228 -8.96 2.84 17.07
C GLN A 228 -8.25 4.09 16.50
N ALA A 229 -6.93 4.19 16.66
CA ALA A 229 -6.17 5.32 16.11
C ALA A 229 -6.23 5.39 14.58
N LEU A 230 -6.16 4.24 13.90
CA LEU A 230 -6.26 4.15 12.44
C LEU A 230 -7.65 4.56 11.92
N ARG A 231 -8.73 4.23 12.64
CA ARG A 231 -10.09 4.68 12.29
C ARG A 231 -10.26 6.20 12.41
N GLU A 232 -9.45 6.85 13.24
CA GLU A 232 -9.46 8.30 13.42
C GLU A 232 -8.56 9.05 12.41
N GLU A 233 -7.80 8.32 11.57
CA GLU A 233 -6.94 8.93 10.56
C GLU A 233 -7.76 9.78 9.56
N PRO A 234 -7.45 11.08 9.39
CA PRO A 234 -8.20 11.96 8.48
C PRO A 234 -8.27 11.41 7.06
N PHE A 235 -7.16 10.86 6.56
CA PHE A 235 -7.12 10.22 5.24
C PHE A 235 -8.10 9.04 5.17
N TYR A 236 -8.05 8.11 6.13
CA TYR A 236 -8.95 6.96 6.17
C TYR A 236 -10.42 7.37 6.20
N ARG A 237 -10.76 8.34 7.04
CA ARG A 237 -12.12 8.86 7.15
C ARG A 237 -12.61 9.48 5.83
N LEU A 238 -11.77 10.21 5.10
CA LEU A 238 -12.13 10.73 3.77
C LEU A 238 -12.38 9.61 2.73
N MET A 239 -11.74 8.45 2.89
CA MET A 239 -11.93 7.30 2.01
C MET A 239 -13.16 6.47 2.38
N ALA A 240 -13.50 6.37 3.67
CA ALA A 240 -14.50 5.44 4.19
C ALA A 240 -15.83 6.09 4.60
N GLU A 241 -15.89 7.40 4.89
CA GLU A 241 -17.09 8.13 5.37
C GLU A 241 -17.86 8.88 4.27
#